data_AF-A0A0A9WWB5-F1
#
_entry.id   AF-A0A0A9WWB5-F1
#
_cell.length_a   1.000
_cell.length_b   1.000
_cell.length_c   1.000
_cell.angle_alpha   90.00
_cell.angle_beta   90.00
_cell.angle_gamma   90.00
#
_symmetry.space_group_name_H-M   'P 1'
#
loop_
_entity.id
_entity.type
_entity.pdbx_description
1 polymer ?
#
loop_
_entity_poly.entity_id
_entity_poly.type
_entity_poly.pdbx_seq_one_letter_code
_entity_poly.pdbx_strand_id
1 'polypeptide(L)'
;NSRQHGPRACRLRRSGPLRPDDLASSMIVCVKATQHRYFSTELRAIQKGRTLPLHIARLTPFLQNGILRVGGRLSHSLLPYDAKHPVLLPKQAHLSKLICHSFHR
;
A
#
# COMPACT_ATOMS: atom_id res chain seq x y z
N ASN A 1 2.64 29.31 36.11
CA ASN A 1 2.96 27.99 36.69
C ASN A 1 1.74 27.10 36.43
N SER A 2 1.70 26.07 35.58
CA SER A 2 2.73 25.18 35.06
C SER A 2 2.14 24.51 33.79
N ARG A 3 2.82 24.59 32.63
CA ARG A 3 2.44 23.80 31.44
C ARG A 3 3.11 22.44 31.53
N GLN A 4 2.34 21.39 31.81
CA GLN A 4 2.80 20.02 31.69
C GLN A 4 3.06 19.71 30.21
N HIS A 5 4.33 19.53 29.83
CA HIS A 5 4.70 18.92 28.55
C HIS A 5 4.88 17.43 28.78
N GLY A 6 3.92 16.64 28.28
CA GLY A 6 4.04 15.17 28.25
C GLY A 6 5.21 14.73 27.37
N PRO A 7 5.75 13.52 27.60
CA PRO A 7 6.92 13.03 26.87
C PRO A 7 6.55 12.84 25.39
N ARG A 8 7.22 13.59 24.53
CA ARG A 8 7.21 13.36 23.08
C ARG A 8 7.85 11.99 22.86
N ALA A 9 7.05 11.00 22.52
CA ALA A 9 7.52 9.66 22.17
C ALA A 9 8.71 9.77 21.21
N CYS A 10 9.89 9.40 21.69
CA CYS A 10 11.08 9.26 20.87
C CYS A 10 10.76 8.26 19.76
N ARG A 11 10.64 8.78 18.54
CA ARG A 11 10.59 7.98 17.32
C ARG A 11 11.88 7.16 17.31
N LEU A 12 11.79 5.86 17.63
CA LEU A 12 12.92 4.92 17.60
C LEU A 12 13.51 4.92 16.19
N ARG A 13 14.55 5.72 15.96
CA ARG A 13 15.42 5.62 14.79
C ARG A 13 16.18 4.30 14.96
N ARG A 14 15.69 3.25 14.31
CA ARG A 14 16.47 2.01 14.15
C ARG A 14 17.74 2.40 13.37
N SER A 15 18.85 2.47 14.09
CA SER A 15 20.15 2.85 13.56
C SER A 15 20.99 1.58 13.56
N GLY A 16 21.06 0.90 12.42
CA GLY A 16 21.75 -0.37 12.23
C GLY A 16 21.80 -0.74 10.75
N PRO A 17 22.56 -1.78 10.36
CA PRO A 17 22.63 -2.21 8.96
C PRO A 17 21.24 -2.58 8.44
N LEU A 18 20.93 -2.16 7.20
CA LEU A 18 19.66 -2.43 6.55
C LEU A 18 19.52 -3.93 6.33
N ARG A 19 18.61 -4.59 7.06
CA ARG A 19 18.31 -6.01 6.83
C ARG A 19 17.31 -6.13 5.67
N PRO A 20 17.28 -7.29 4.98
CA PRO A 20 16.29 -7.55 3.94
C PRO A 20 14.84 -7.31 4.43
N ASP A 21 14.55 -7.67 5.69
CA ASP A 21 13.25 -7.43 6.31
C ASP A 21 12.91 -5.95 6.47
N ASP A 22 13.91 -5.10 6.75
CA ASP A 22 13.73 -3.67 6.88
C ASP A 22 13.42 -3.05 5.50
N LEU A 23 14.02 -3.57 4.42
CA LEU A 23 13.74 -3.15 3.06
C LEU A 23 12.31 -3.54 2.64
N ALA A 24 11.91 -4.79 2.87
CA ALA A 24 10.56 -5.28 2.57
C ALA A 24 9.50 -4.47 3.34
N SER A 25 9.73 -4.25 4.63
CA SER A 25 8.83 -3.45 5.47
C SER A 25 8.74 -2.00 5.00
N SER A 26 9.88 -1.40 4.64
CA SER A 26 9.92 -0.02 4.12
C SER A 26 9.14 0.11 2.82
N MET A 27 9.24 -0.87 1.93
CA MET A 27 8.48 -0.90 0.67
C MET A 27 6.97 -0.90 0.93
N ILE A 28 6.51 -1.74 1.87
CA ILE A 28 5.10 -1.79 2.27
C ILE A 28 4.63 -0.44 2.81
N VAL A 29 5.45 0.25 3.62
CA VAL A 29 5.13 1.58 4.13
C VAL A 29 5.00 2.59 2.98
N CYS A 30 5.92 2.59 2.01
CA CYS A 30 5.85 3.46 0.83
C CYS A 30 4.59 3.21 0.00
N VAL A 31 4.23 1.94 -0.21
CA VAL A 31 2.99 1.54 -0.88
C VAL A 31 1.76 2.08 -0.14
N LYS A 32 1.66 1.87 1.17
CA LYS A 32 0.54 2.35 1.98
C LYS A 32 0.42 3.87 1.93
N ALA A 33 1.54 4.58 2.06
CA ALA A 33 1.57 6.04 1.97
C ALA A 33 1.09 6.53 0.60
N THR A 34 1.51 5.87 -0.48
CA THR A 34 1.08 6.18 -1.84
C THR A 34 -0.42 5.93 -2.02
N GLN A 35 -0.92 4.76 -1.62
CA GLN A 35 -2.34 4.44 -1.71
C GLN A 35 -3.19 5.41 -0.88
N HIS A 36 -2.75 5.77 0.33
CA HIS A 36 -3.47 6.75 1.14
C HIS A 36 -3.48 8.14 0.50
N ARG A 37 -2.45 8.52 -0.26
CA ARG A 37 -2.39 9.81 -0.96
C ARG A 37 -3.34 9.88 -2.16
N TYR A 38 -3.44 8.82 -2.95
CA TYR A 38 -4.18 8.82 -4.23
C TYR A 38 -5.54 8.14 -4.19
N PHE A 39 -5.71 7.15 -3.31
CA PHE A 39 -6.92 6.33 -3.18
C PHE A 39 -7.61 6.53 -1.83
N SER A 40 -7.48 7.71 -1.21
CA SER A 40 -8.08 7.97 0.11
C SER A 40 -9.60 7.79 0.13
N THR A 41 -10.27 8.16 -0.96
CA THR A 41 -11.72 8.05 -1.14
C THR A 41 -12.15 6.60 -1.30
N GLU A 42 -11.42 5.84 -2.10
CA GLU A 42 -11.65 4.44 -2.43
C GLU A 42 -11.37 3.55 -1.22
N LEU A 43 -10.30 3.83 -0.47
CA LEU A 43 -9.99 3.15 0.78
C LEU A 43 -11.13 3.31 1.80
N ARG A 44 -11.64 4.54 1.96
CA ARG A 44 -12.80 4.81 2.82
C ARG A 44 -14.07 4.14 2.31
N ALA A 45 -14.27 4.12 0.99
CA ALA A 45 -15.43 3.48 0.39
C ALA A 45 -15.41 1.96 0.64
N ILE A 46 -14.28 1.27 0.38
CA ILE A 46 -14.13 -0.16 0.66
C ILE A 46 -14.32 -0.49 2.14
N GLN A 47 -13.72 0.30 3.04
CA GLN A 47 -13.89 0.09 4.48
C GLN A 47 -15.35 0.22 4.93
N LYS A 48 -16.15 1.05 4.24
CA LYS A 48 -17.57 1.28 4.53
C LYS A 48 -18.51 0.46 3.66
N GLY A 49 -18.00 -0.45 2.83
CA GLY A 49 -18.81 -1.24 1.89
C GLY A 49 -19.56 -0.39 0.84
N ARG A 50 -19.05 0.80 0.50
CA ARG A 50 -19.65 1.68 -0.50
C ARG A 50 -19.16 1.36 -1.91
N THR A 51 -19.96 1.76 -2.89
CA THR A 51 -19.65 1.61 -4.31
C THR A 51 -18.40 2.40 -4.68
N LEU A 52 -17.51 1.76 -5.43
CA LEU A 52 -16.30 2.36 -5.97
C LEU A 52 -16.55 2.94 -7.37
N PRO A 53 -15.71 3.89 -7.81
CA PRO A 53 -15.71 4.34 -9.20
C PRO A 53 -15.56 3.15 -10.16
N LEU A 54 -16.31 3.15 -11.26
CA LEU A 54 -16.39 2.02 -12.20
C LEU A 54 -15.01 1.55 -12.66
N HIS A 55 -14.08 2.47 -12.94
CA HIS A 55 -12.74 2.15 -13.41
C HIS A 55 -11.91 1.34 -12.39
N ILE A 56 -12.15 1.54 -11.09
CA ILE A 56 -11.51 0.78 -10.01
C ILE A 56 -12.33 -0.46 -9.65
N ALA A 57 -13.66 -0.37 -9.62
CA ALA A 57 -14.55 -1.49 -9.30
C ALA A 57 -14.36 -2.70 -10.24
N ARG A 58 -14.06 -2.46 -11.52
CA ARG A 58 -13.76 -3.51 -12.52
C ARG A 58 -12.53 -4.35 -12.19
N LEU A 59 -11.63 -3.83 -11.36
CA LEU A 59 -10.45 -4.56 -10.86
C LEU A 59 -10.79 -5.42 -9.64
N THR A 60 -12.05 -5.42 -9.19
CA THR A 60 -12.52 -6.12 -7.98
C THR A 60 -11.58 -5.92 -6.79
N PRO A 61 -11.30 -4.66 -6.42
CA PRO A 61 -10.27 -4.35 -5.46
C PRO A 61 -10.72 -4.74 -4.05
N PHE A 62 -9.80 -5.23 -3.24
CA PHE A 62 -10.04 -5.60 -1.86
C PHE A 62 -8.89 -5.17 -0.97
N LEU A 63 -9.16 -5.15 0.34
CA LEU A 63 -8.22 -4.65 1.34
C LEU A 63 -7.60 -5.83 2.08
N GLN A 64 -6.27 -5.87 2.10
CA GLN A 64 -5.51 -6.88 2.85
C GLN A 64 -4.39 -6.19 3.61
N ASN A 65 -4.37 -6.36 4.94
CA ASN A 65 -3.34 -5.79 5.82
C ASN A 65 -3.16 -4.26 5.65
N GLY A 66 -4.24 -3.55 5.30
CA GLY A 66 -4.20 -2.11 5.05
C GLY A 66 -3.74 -1.71 3.64
N ILE A 67 -3.61 -2.66 2.71
CA ILE A 67 -3.16 -2.44 1.33
C ILE A 67 -4.28 -2.79 0.37
N LEU A 68 -4.50 -1.93 -0.62
CA LEU A 68 -5.45 -2.15 -1.70
C LEU A 68 -4.82 -3.09 -2.75
N ARG A 69 -5.46 -4.23 -3.00
CA ARG A 69 -5.03 -5.25 -3.97
C ARG A 69 -6.12 -5.53 -5.00
N VAL A 70 -5.71 -6.03 -6.15
CA VAL A 70 -6.60 -6.41 -7.27
C VAL A 70 -7.08 -7.86 -7.09
N GLY A 71 -8.36 -8.10 -7.33
CA GLY A 71 -8.97 -9.44 -7.33
C GLY A 71 -9.38 -9.91 -8.72
N GLY A 72 -10.15 -10.99 -8.77
CA GLY A 72 -10.95 -11.34 -9.95
C GLY A 72 -10.26 -12.34 -10.88
N ARG A 73 -9.82 -11.89 -12.06
CA ARG A 73 -9.51 -12.77 -13.22
C ARG A 73 -8.54 -13.91 -12.94
N LEU A 74 -7.57 -13.70 -12.05
CA LEU A 74 -6.54 -14.69 -11.74
C LEU A 74 -6.89 -15.59 -10.55
N SER A 75 -8.06 -15.44 -9.92
CA SER A 75 -8.40 -16.10 -8.65
C SER A 75 -8.28 -17.62 -8.71
N HIS A 76 -8.54 -18.24 -9.87
CA HIS A 76 -8.46 -19.70 -10.07
C HIS A 76 -7.12 -20.20 -10.64
N SER A 77 -6.13 -19.33 -10.80
CA SER A 77 -4.81 -19.73 -11.31
C SER A 77 -3.94 -20.39 -10.22
N LEU A 78 -3.00 -21.23 -10.63
CA LEU A 78 -1.98 -21.84 -9.76
C LEU A 78 -0.81 -20.88 -9.44
N LEU A 79 -0.99 -19.57 -9.63
CA LEU A 79 0.05 -18.59 -9.38
C LEU A 79 0.28 -18.35 -7.87
N PRO A 80 1.48 -17.86 -7.49
CA PRO A 80 1.71 -17.36 -6.13
C PRO A 80 0.73 -16.25 -5.76
N TYR A 81 0.45 -16.11 -4.46
CA TYR A 81 -0.54 -15.17 -3.95
C TYR A 81 -0.33 -13.73 -4.43
N ASP A 82 0.91 -13.22 -4.36
CA ASP A 82 1.23 -11.85 -4.78
C ASP A 82 1.08 -11.62 -6.28
N ALA A 83 1.25 -12.67 -7.09
CA ALA A 83 1.00 -12.63 -8.53
C ALA A 83 -0.51 -12.69 -8.84
N LYS A 84 -1.29 -13.44 -8.05
CA LYS A 84 -2.76 -13.47 -8.14
C LYS A 84 -3.40 -12.15 -7.73
N HIS A 85 -2.85 -11.52 -6.69
CA HIS A 85 -3.43 -10.36 -6.04
C HIS A 85 -2.44 -9.19 -6.01
N PRO A 86 -2.08 -8.62 -7.17
CA PRO A 86 -1.10 -7.55 -7.23
C PRO A 86 -1.59 -6.31 -6.48
N VAL A 87 -0.63 -5.57 -5.93
CA VAL A 87 -0.87 -4.30 -5.25
C VAL A 87 -1.37 -3.27 -6.26
N LEU A 88 -2.47 -2.59 -5.93
CA LEU A 88 -2.99 -1.52 -6.78
C LEU A 88 -2.21 -0.23 -6.54
N LEU A 89 -1.46 0.23 -7.54
CA LEU A 89 -0.72 1.48 -7.47
C LEU A 89 -1.21 2.50 -8.51
N PRO A 90 -1.29 3.80 -8.15
CA PRO A 90 -1.71 4.84 -9.08
C PRO A 90 -0.64 5.08 -10.14
N LYS A 91 -1.04 5.23 -11.41
CA LYS A 91 -0.12 5.45 -12.54
C LYS A 91 0.74 6.71 -12.38
N GLN A 92 0.21 7.74 -11.71
CA GLN A 92 0.86 9.03 -11.56
C GLN A 92 1.92 9.06 -10.45
N ALA A 93 1.91 8.09 -9.53
CA ALA A 93 2.86 8.08 -8.42
C ALA A 93 4.28 7.80 -8.91
N HIS A 94 5.24 8.52 -8.32
CA HIS A 94 6.65 8.31 -8.58
C HIS A 94 7.08 6.88 -8.21
N LEU A 95 6.56 6.33 -7.11
CA LEU A 95 6.81 4.95 -6.69
C LEU A 95 6.47 3.93 -7.78
N SER A 96 5.32 4.08 -8.45
CA SER A 96 4.90 3.21 -9.55
C SER A 96 5.88 3.24 -10.73
N LYS A 97 6.41 4.43 -11.05
CA LYS A 97 7.42 4.59 -12.10
C LYS A 97 8.73 3.89 -11.73
N LEU A 98 9.18 4.05 -10.49
CA LEU A 98 10.40 3.40 -10.00
C LEU A 98 10.28 1.87 -10.04
N ILE A 99 9.16 1.32 -9.60
CA ILE A 99 8.88 -0.12 -9.65
C ILE A 99 8.87 -0.61 -11.11
N CYS A 100 8.15 0.08 -11.99
CA CYS A 100 8.11 -0.28 -13.41
C CYS A 100 9.52 -0.30 -14.01
N HIS A 101 10.31 0.73 -13.75
CA HIS A 101 11.69 0.80 -14.21
C HIS A 101 12.59 -0.30 -13.63
N SER A 102 12.36 -0.74 -12.39
CA SER A 102 13.16 -1.84 -11.81
C SER A 102 12.89 -3.20 -12.46
N PHE A 103 11.67 -3.43 -12.98
CA PHE A 103 11.28 -4.70 -13.60
C PHE A 103 11.57 -4.79 -15.11
N HIS A 104 11.83 -3.66 -15.78
CA HIS A 104 12.04 -3.59 -17.23
C HIS A 104 13.50 -3.31 -17.63
N ARG A 105 14.45 -3.65 -16.76
CA ARG A 105 15.90 -3.53 -17.04
C ARG A 105 16.44 -4.73 -17.81
#